data_AF-G9K833-F1
#
_entry.id   AF-G9K833-F1
#
_cell.length_a   1.000
_cell.length_b   1.000
_cell.length_c   1.000
_cell.angle_alpha   90.00
_cell.angle_beta   90.00
_cell.angle_gamma   90.00
#
_symmetry.space_group_name_H-M   'P 1'
#
loop_
_entity.id
_entity.type
_entity.pdbx_description
1 polymer ?
#
loop_
_entity_poly.entity_id
_entity_poly.type
_entity_poly.pdbx_seq_one_letter_code
_entity_poly.pdbx_strand_id
1 'polypeptide(L)'
;SAREYRQRSLLEKELLFYAYDVFGIPFVDPDSWTPEEVIPKRLQEKQKSERETAVRISQEIGNLMKEIETLVEEKTKESLDVSRLTREGGPLLYEGISLTMNSKVLNGSQRVVMDGVISADECRELQRLTNAAATSGDGYRGQTSPHTPSEKFYGVTVFKALKLGQEGKVPLQSAHLYYNVTEKVRRVMESYFRLDTPLYFSYSHLVCRTAIEEAQAERKDSSHPVHVDNCILNAEALVCIKEPPAYTFRDYSAILYLNGDFDGGAFYFTELDAKTVTAEVQPQCGRAVGFSSGTENPHGVKAVTRGQRCAIALWFTLDARHSERDRVQADDLV
;
A
#
# COMPACT_ATOMS: atom_id res chain seq x y z
N SER A 1 71.31 -22.37 -18.88
CA SER A 1 70.51 -23.61 -18.73
C SER A 1 69.34 -23.37 -17.77
N ALA A 2 68.30 -24.22 -17.78
CA ALA A 2 67.16 -24.06 -16.85
C ALA A 2 67.58 -24.10 -15.37
N ARG A 3 68.65 -24.85 -15.06
CA ARG A 3 69.23 -24.95 -13.72
C ARG A 3 69.87 -23.63 -13.26
N GLU A 4 70.60 -22.97 -14.15
CA GLU A 4 71.21 -21.65 -13.87
C GLU A 4 70.15 -20.57 -13.68
N TYR A 5 69.08 -20.58 -14.50
CA TYR A 5 67.97 -19.66 -14.34
C TYR A 5 67.29 -19.83 -12.98
N ARG A 6 66.97 -21.07 -12.58
CA ARG A 6 66.36 -21.37 -11.28
C ARG A 6 67.25 -20.88 -10.13
N GLN A 7 68.55 -21.15 -10.18
CA GLN A 7 69.47 -20.73 -9.13
C GLN A 7 69.57 -19.21 -9.02
N ARG A 8 69.66 -18.49 -10.15
CA ARG A 8 69.69 -17.02 -10.17
C ARG A 8 68.41 -16.42 -9.61
N SER A 9 67.26 -16.95 -10.03
CA SER A 9 65.95 -16.47 -9.61
C SER A 9 65.71 -16.68 -8.10
N LEU A 10 66.20 -17.77 -7.50
CA LEU A 10 66.12 -17.98 -6.05
C LEU A 10 66.90 -16.91 -5.27
N LEU A 11 68.11 -16.56 -5.72
CA LEU A 11 68.93 -15.52 -5.08
C LEU A 11 68.31 -14.12 -5.21
N GLU A 12 67.76 -13.80 -6.38
CA GLU A 12 67.05 -12.54 -6.61
C GLU A 12 65.82 -12.43 -5.67
N LYS A 13 65.07 -13.52 -5.51
CA LYS A 13 63.90 -13.56 -4.62
C LYS A 13 64.27 -13.47 -3.15
N GLU A 14 65.38 -14.08 -2.74
CA GLU A 14 65.87 -13.96 -1.36
C GLU A 14 66.11 -12.48 -1.00
N LEU A 15 66.72 -11.70 -1.91
CA LEU A 15 66.90 -10.25 -1.73
C LEU A 15 65.57 -9.48 -1.70
N LEU A 16 64.62 -9.84 -2.56
CA LEU A 16 63.31 -9.19 -2.63
C LEU A 16 62.46 -9.48 -1.39
N PHE A 17 62.46 -10.70 -0.89
CA PHE A 17 61.80 -11.06 0.35
C PHE A 17 62.48 -10.44 1.58
N TYR A 18 63.81 -10.34 1.57
CA TYR A 18 64.54 -9.60 2.61
C TYR A 18 64.15 -8.12 2.62
N ALA A 19 64.06 -7.48 1.45
CA ALA A 19 63.62 -6.08 1.35
C ALA A 19 62.18 -5.89 1.83
N TYR A 20 61.30 -6.87 1.59
CA TYR A 20 59.95 -6.86 2.13
C TYR A 20 59.95 -6.98 3.66
N ASP A 21 60.70 -7.91 4.24
CA ASP A 21 60.73 -8.11 5.70
C ASP A 21 61.32 -6.90 6.44
N VAL A 22 62.41 -6.33 5.92
CA VAL A 22 63.18 -5.27 6.61
C VAL A 22 62.66 -3.87 6.31
N PHE A 23 62.34 -3.58 5.05
CA PHE A 23 61.95 -2.23 4.62
C PHE A 23 60.45 -2.08 4.37
N GLY A 24 59.67 -3.17 4.50
CA GLY A 24 58.22 -3.14 4.30
C GLY A 24 57.79 -2.92 2.85
N ILE A 25 58.70 -3.06 1.88
CA ILE A 25 58.38 -2.91 0.45
C ILE A 25 57.75 -4.22 -0.02
N PRO A 26 56.44 -4.26 -0.34
CA PRO A 26 55.76 -5.51 -0.64
C PRO A 26 56.32 -6.16 -1.90
N PHE A 27 56.65 -7.44 -1.80
CA PHE A 27 57.00 -8.29 -2.93
C PHE A 27 56.00 -9.44 -3.01
N VAL A 28 55.37 -9.58 -4.17
CA VAL A 28 54.49 -10.72 -4.50
C VAL A 28 55.27 -11.59 -5.47
N ASP A 29 55.62 -12.80 -5.04
CA ASP A 29 56.30 -13.75 -5.89
C ASP A 29 55.33 -14.32 -6.94
N PRO A 30 55.59 -14.13 -8.24
CA PRO A 30 54.73 -14.66 -9.30
C PRO A 30 54.86 -16.17 -9.50
N ASP A 31 55.90 -16.81 -8.94
CA ASP A 31 56.17 -18.22 -9.18
C ASP A 31 55.73 -19.13 -8.03
N SER A 32 54.98 -20.17 -8.35
CA SER A 32 54.52 -21.18 -7.38
C SER A 32 55.60 -22.22 -7.00
N TRP A 33 56.79 -22.16 -7.60
CA TRP A 33 57.87 -23.15 -7.43
C TRP A 33 59.00 -22.69 -6.49
N THR A 34 58.92 -21.45 -5.99
CA THR A 34 59.89 -20.94 -5.01
C THR A 34 59.78 -21.73 -3.71
N PRO A 35 60.87 -22.36 -3.24
CA PRO A 35 60.88 -23.06 -1.96
C PRO A 35 60.57 -22.11 -0.81
N GLU A 36 59.80 -22.57 0.18
CA GLU A 36 59.39 -21.75 1.33
C GLU A 36 60.60 -21.23 2.12
N GLU A 37 61.72 -21.94 2.10
CA GLU A 37 62.94 -21.59 2.83
C GLU A 37 63.57 -20.27 2.36
N VAL A 38 63.23 -19.80 1.15
CA VAL A 38 63.68 -18.51 0.60
C VAL A 38 62.93 -17.33 1.24
N ILE A 39 61.74 -17.58 1.81
CA ILE A 39 60.90 -16.56 2.44
C ILE A 39 61.32 -16.44 3.92
N PRO A 40 61.63 -15.23 4.43
CA PRO A 40 61.90 -15.01 5.85
C PRO A 40 60.79 -15.53 6.76
N LYS A 41 61.15 -16.19 7.87
CA LYS A 41 60.20 -16.79 8.82
C LYS A 41 59.12 -15.82 9.29
N ARG A 42 59.45 -14.55 9.53
CA ARG A 42 58.50 -13.50 9.93
C ARG A 42 57.42 -13.26 8.86
N LEU A 43 57.81 -13.23 7.59
CA LEU A 43 56.88 -13.10 6.48
C LEU A 43 56.04 -14.37 6.28
N GLN A 44 56.61 -15.56 6.48
CA GLN A 44 55.85 -16.81 6.47
C GLN A 44 54.76 -16.81 7.56
N GLU A 45 55.10 -16.43 8.79
CA GLU A 45 54.16 -16.32 9.91
C GLU A 45 53.09 -15.26 9.66
N LYS A 46 53.47 -14.11 9.10
CA LYS A 46 52.53 -13.05 8.72
C LYS A 46 51.56 -13.51 7.63
N GLN A 47 52.05 -14.12 6.55
CA GLN A 47 51.20 -14.68 5.49
C GLN A 47 50.27 -15.78 6.01
N LYS A 48 50.76 -16.62 6.94
CA LYS A 48 49.93 -17.64 7.59
C LYS A 48 48.79 -17.01 8.41
N SER A 49 49.08 -15.99 9.21
CA SER A 49 48.08 -15.25 10.00
C SER A 49 47.05 -14.52 9.11
N GLU A 50 47.50 -13.91 8.02
CA GLU A 50 46.63 -13.25 7.04
C GLU A 50 45.72 -14.26 6.33
N ARG A 51 46.24 -15.45 5.96
CA ARG A 51 45.45 -16.55 5.40
C ARG A 51 44.40 -17.06 6.39
N GLU A 52 44.78 -17.28 7.64
CA GLU A 52 43.85 -17.71 8.70
C GLU A 52 42.74 -16.68 8.93
N THR A 53 43.08 -15.38 8.91
CA THR A 53 42.11 -14.28 9.03
C THR A 53 41.16 -14.23 7.83
N ALA A 54 41.68 -14.39 6.61
CA ALA A 54 40.87 -14.41 5.38
C ALA A 54 39.89 -15.59 5.36
N VAL A 55 40.31 -16.76 5.85
CA VAL A 55 39.45 -17.94 6.03
C VAL A 55 38.33 -17.63 7.01
N ARG A 56 38.63 -17.01 8.16
CA ARG A 56 37.61 -16.63 9.16
C ARG A 56 36.58 -15.66 8.59
N ILE A 57 37.03 -14.59 7.91
CA ILE A 57 36.13 -13.61 7.28
C ILE A 57 35.25 -14.28 6.22
N SER A 58 35.82 -15.16 5.38
CA SER A 58 35.05 -15.88 4.36
C SER A 58 33.98 -16.77 4.98
N GLN A 59 34.28 -17.39 6.12
CA GLN A 59 33.34 -18.23 6.86
C GLN A 59 32.21 -17.40 7.51
N GLU A 60 32.53 -16.23 8.08
CA GLU A 60 31.53 -15.29 8.62
C GLU A 60 30.58 -14.78 7.52
N ILE A 61 31.11 -14.39 6.35
CA ILE A 61 30.29 -13.98 5.19
C ILE A 61 29.39 -15.13 4.74
N GLY A 62 29.93 -16.35 4.64
CA GLY A 62 29.16 -17.54 4.27
C GLY A 62 28.02 -17.85 5.25
N ASN A 63 28.26 -17.66 6.55
CA ASN A 63 27.22 -17.82 7.58
C ASN A 63 26.15 -16.74 7.46
N LEU A 64 26.54 -15.47 7.28
CA LEU A 64 25.62 -14.36 7.12
C LEU A 64 24.74 -14.52 5.86
N MET A 65 25.33 -14.98 4.75
CA MET A 65 24.57 -15.26 3.53
C MET A 65 23.51 -16.35 3.76
N LYS A 66 23.84 -17.42 4.48
CA LYS A 66 22.88 -18.46 4.85
C LYS A 66 21.77 -17.93 5.74
N GLU A 67 22.10 -17.08 6.71
CA GLU A 67 21.10 -16.45 7.59
C GLU A 67 20.14 -15.55 6.81
N ILE A 68 20.66 -14.75 5.87
CA ILE A 68 19.85 -13.95 4.95
C ILE A 68 18.96 -14.85 4.09
N GLU A 69 19.49 -15.94 3.53
CA GLU A 69 18.75 -16.88 2.70
C GLU A 69 17.60 -17.52 3.50
N THR A 70 17.86 -17.94 4.75
CA THR A 70 16.81 -18.45 5.64
C THR A 70 15.75 -17.41 5.98
N LEU A 71 16.15 -16.17 6.29
CA LEU A 71 15.20 -15.08 6.58
C LEU A 71 14.35 -14.72 5.35
N VAL A 72 14.94 -14.77 4.15
CA VAL A 72 14.22 -14.57 2.89
C VAL A 72 13.27 -15.72 2.63
N GLU A 73 13.67 -16.98 2.84
CA GLU A 73 12.79 -18.15 2.71
C GLU A 73 11.64 -18.13 3.72
N GLU A 74 11.90 -17.78 4.98
CA GLU A 74 10.88 -17.66 6.03
C GLU A 74 9.89 -16.54 5.68
N LYS A 75 10.37 -15.37 5.27
CA LYS A 75 9.52 -14.25 4.83
C LYS A 75 8.73 -14.57 3.56
N THR A 76 9.30 -15.37 2.66
CA THR A 76 8.61 -15.85 1.45
C THR A 76 7.57 -16.91 1.79
N LYS A 77 7.83 -17.78 2.77
CA LYS A 77 6.82 -18.73 3.30
C LYS A 77 5.69 -18.01 4.01
N GLU A 78 5.97 -17.00 4.84
CA GLU A 78 4.93 -16.16 5.46
C GLU A 78 4.06 -15.46 4.42
N SER A 79 4.66 -14.89 3.36
CA SER A 79 3.88 -14.25 2.30
C SER A 79 3.05 -15.24 1.46
N LEU A 80 3.58 -16.44 1.22
CA LEU A 80 2.85 -17.54 0.57
C LEU A 80 1.74 -18.13 1.44
N ASP A 81 1.88 -18.13 2.77
CA ASP A 81 0.85 -18.61 3.69
C ASP A 81 -0.27 -17.56 3.86
N VAL A 82 0.08 -16.27 3.94
CA VAL A 82 -0.91 -15.15 3.94
C VAL A 82 -1.72 -15.13 2.64
N SER A 83 -1.11 -15.39 1.49
CA SER A 83 -1.82 -15.49 0.19
C SER A 83 -2.65 -16.77 0.02
N ARG A 84 -2.39 -17.83 0.80
CA ARG A 84 -3.25 -19.02 0.90
C ARG A 84 -4.41 -18.85 1.89
N LEU A 85 -4.38 -17.83 2.74
CA LEU A 85 -5.36 -17.56 3.79
C LEU A 85 -6.42 -16.50 3.41
N THR A 86 -6.30 -15.79 2.29
CA THR A 86 -7.30 -14.82 1.83
C THR A 86 -8.53 -15.52 1.25
N ARG A 87 -9.54 -15.73 2.10
CA ARG A 87 -10.81 -16.34 1.75
C ARG A 87 -11.76 -15.28 1.19
N GLU A 88 -12.23 -15.46 -0.04
CA GLU A 88 -13.26 -14.61 -0.65
C GLU A 88 -14.54 -15.40 -0.94
N GLY A 89 -15.58 -14.69 -1.37
CA GLY A 89 -16.82 -15.29 -1.87
C GLY A 89 -17.73 -15.81 -0.77
N GLY A 90 -17.78 -15.13 0.38
CA GLY A 90 -18.80 -15.40 1.39
C GLY A 90 -20.22 -15.05 0.94
N PRO A 91 -21.24 -15.42 1.75
CA PRO A 91 -22.64 -15.30 1.37
C PRO A 91 -23.10 -13.85 1.23
N LEU A 92 -24.09 -13.60 0.37
CA LEU A 92 -24.75 -12.28 0.28
C LEU A 92 -25.79 -12.18 1.39
N LEU A 93 -25.60 -11.25 2.32
CA LEU A 93 -26.42 -11.13 3.55
C LEU A 93 -27.78 -10.46 3.35
N TYR A 94 -27.94 -9.70 2.26
CA TYR A 94 -29.12 -8.86 2.03
C TYR A 94 -29.74 -9.17 0.68
N GLU A 95 -31.07 -9.22 0.64
CA GLU A 95 -31.81 -9.30 -0.62
C GLU A 95 -31.57 -8.05 -1.49
N GLY A 96 -31.51 -8.25 -2.80
CA GLY A 96 -31.26 -7.19 -3.77
C GLY A 96 -29.79 -6.85 -4.01
N ILE A 97 -28.86 -7.29 -3.14
CA ILE A 97 -27.43 -7.18 -3.40
C ILE A 97 -27.02 -8.26 -4.41
N SER A 98 -26.22 -7.89 -5.40
CA SER A 98 -25.67 -8.82 -6.39
C SER A 98 -24.16 -8.65 -6.56
N LEU A 99 -23.43 -9.77 -6.60
CA LEU A 99 -22.01 -9.79 -6.93
C LEU A 99 -21.83 -9.52 -8.42
N THR A 100 -21.29 -8.36 -8.77
CA THR A 100 -21.13 -7.92 -10.17
C THR A 100 -19.74 -8.26 -10.71
N MET A 101 -18.69 -8.02 -9.92
CA MET A 101 -17.31 -8.36 -10.27
C MET A 101 -16.60 -8.91 -9.05
N ASN A 102 -15.90 -10.03 -9.21
CA ASN A 102 -15.01 -10.59 -8.19
C ASN A 102 -13.54 -10.30 -8.55
N SER A 103 -12.62 -10.69 -7.67
CA SER A 103 -11.17 -10.54 -7.85
C SER A 103 -10.65 -11.03 -9.21
N LYS A 104 -11.21 -12.13 -9.73
CA LYS A 104 -10.83 -12.67 -11.05
C LYS A 104 -11.18 -11.71 -12.19
N VAL A 105 -12.38 -11.11 -12.15
CA VAL A 105 -12.81 -10.11 -13.15
C VAL A 105 -12.06 -8.79 -12.97
N LEU A 106 -11.72 -8.43 -11.73
CA LEU A 106 -11.01 -7.20 -11.37
C LEU A 106 -9.48 -7.32 -11.46
N ASN A 107 -8.98 -8.42 -12.05
CA ASN A 107 -7.57 -8.71 -12.27
C ASN A 107 -6.68 -8.37 -11.05
N GLY A 108 -7.04 -8.92 -9.89
CA GLY A 108 -6.31 -8.72 -8.64
C GLY A 108 -6.76 -9.70 -7.56
N SER A 109 -6.41 -9.41 -6.30
CA SER A 109 -6.82 -10.19 -5.13
C SER A 109 -7.54 -9.31 -4.13
N GLN A 110 -8.46 -9.88 -3.37
CA GLN A 110 -9.24 -9.20 -2.34
C GLN A 110 -9.93 -7.96 -2.91
N ARG A 111 -10.60 -8.10 -4.07
CA ARG A 111 -11.38 -7.04 -4.73
C ARG A 111 -12.80 -7.52 -5.00
N VAL A 112 -13.78 -6.64 -4.84
CA VAL A 112 -15.18 -6.94 -5.14
C VAL A 112 -15.93 -5.70 -5.60
N VAL A 113 -16.86 -5.90 -6.53
CA VAL A 113 -17.90 -4.93 -6.88
C VAL A 113 -19.26 -5.58 -6.67
N MET A 114 -20.11 -4.91 -5.89
CA MET A 114 -21.48 -5.32 -5.64
C MET A 114 -22.44 -4.20 -6.01
N ASP A 115 -23.55 -4.57 -6.65
CA ASP A 115 -24.64 -3.65 -6.99
C ASP A 115 -25.84 -3.90 -6.08
N GLY A 116 -26.68 -2.87 -5.90
CA GLY A 116 -27.89 -2.96 -5.10
C GLY A 116 -27.67 -2.87 -3.59
N VAL A 117 -26.51 -2.36 -3.14
CA VAL A 117 -26.20 -2.21 -1.71
C VAL A 117 -27.15 -1.21 -1.04
N ILE A 118 -27.55 -0.16 -1.76
CA ILE A 118 -28.63 0.76 -1.38
C ILE A 118 -29.55 1.01 -2.57
N SER A 119 -30.79 1.36 -2.28
CA SER A 119 -31.82 1.69 -3.26
C SER A 119 -31.62 3.08 -3.89
N ALA A 120 -32.30 3.33 -5.00
CA ALA A 120 -32.29 4.63 -5.67
C ALA A 120 -32.86 5.76 -4.79
N ASP A 121 -33.83 5.47 -3.92
CA ASP A 121 -34.36 6.45 -2.96
C ASP A 121 -33.34 6.79 -1.89
N GLU A 122 -32.66 5.80 -1.32
CA GLU A 122 -31.61 6.01 -0.32
C GLU A 122 -30.44 6.81 -0.90
N CYS A 123 -30.03 6.52 -2.16
CA CYS A 123 -29.03 7.33 -2.87
C CYS A 123 -29.43 8.81 -2.95
N ARG A 124 -30.66 9.10 -3.38
CA ARG A 124 -31.17 10.48 -3.50
C ARG A 124 -31.21 11.18 -2.15
N GLU A 125 -31.63 10.46 -1.11
CA GLU A 125 -31.73 11.01 0.24
C GLU A 125 -30.35 11.34 0.82
N LEU A 126 -29.37 10.46 0.62
CA LEU A 126 -27.97 10.70 1.05
C LEU A 126 -27.30 11.83 0.26
N GLN A 127 -27.58 11.96 -1.04
CA GLN A 127 -27.12 13.12 -1.82
C GLN A 127 -27.70 14.44 -1.27
N ARG A 128 -29.00 14.48 -0.96
CA ARG A 128 -29.64 15.66 -0.36
C ARG A 128 -29.05 16.01 1.00
N LEU A 129 -28.86 15.00 1.87
CA LEU A 129 -28.19 15.18 3.16
C LEU A 129 -26.84 15.86 2.98
N THR A 130 -26.06 15.40 2.00
CA THR A 130 -24.72 15.94 1.75
C THR A 130 -24.77 17.38 1.28
N ASN A 131 -25.65 17.70 0.34
CA ASN A 131 -25.79 19.08 -0.14
C ASN A 131 -26.23 20.06 0.96
N ALA A 132 -26.91 19.58 2.01
CA ALA A 132 -27.33 20.39 3.16
C ALA A 132 -26.28 20.43 4.29
N ALA A 133 -25.57 19.34 4.55
CA ALA A 133 -24.69 19.18 5.72
C ALA A 133 -23.20 19.34 5.43
N ALA A 134 -22.79 19.21 4.17
CA ALA A 134 -21.38 19.12 3.82
C ALA A 134 -20.65 20.45 4.01
N THR A 135 -19.41 20.35 4.50
CA THR A 135 -18.50 21.49 4.56
C THR A 135 -17.50 21.40 3.42
N SER A 136 -17.23 22.54 2.80
CA SER A 136 -16.20 22.66 1.77
C SER A 136 -14.82 22.37 2.37
N GLY A 137 -14.08 21.43 1.78
CA GLY A 137 -12.78 20.99 2.29
C GLY A 137 -12.81 20.19 3.59
N ASP A 138 -13.95 19.58 3.94
CA ASP A 138 -14.07 18.67 5.09
C ASP A 138 -13.07 17.49 4.93
N GLY A 139 -12.41 17.12 6.03
CA GLY A 139 -11.31 16.13 6.01
C GLY A 139 -9.96 16.67 5.50
N TYR A 140 -9.90 17.90 4.97
CA TYR A 140 -8.68 18.50 4.39
C TYR A 140 -8.34 19.89 4.97
N ARG A 141 -8.65 20.11 6.25
CA ARG A 141 -8.37 21.38 6.97
C ARG A 141 -8.94 22.61 6.24
N GLY A 142 -10.07 22.46 5.55
CA GLY A 142 -10.72 23.53 4.79
C GLY A 142 -10.16 23.75 3.38
N GLN A 143 -9.17 22.97 2.94
CA GLN A 143 -8.70 23.01 1.56
C GLN A 143 -9.78 22.44 0.64
N THR A 144 -10.39 23.31 -0.17
CA THR A 144 -11.53 22.98 -1.01
C THR A 144 -11.16 22.18 -2.27
N SER A 145 -9.89 22.22 -2.67
CA SER A 145 -9.35 21.56 -3.85
C SER A 145 -8.05 20.80 -3.48
N PRO A 146 -8.12 19.76 -2.64
CA PRO A 146 -6.94 19.14 -2.03
C PRO A 146 -6.09 18.30 -3.00
N HIS A 147 -6.72 17.74 -4.04
CA HIS A 147 -6.06 16.83 -4.99
C HIS A 147 -5.78 17.48 -6.35
N THR A 148 -6.60 18.44 -6.74
CA THR A 148 -6.56 19.09 -8.05
C THR A 148 -7.29 20.43 -7.97
N PRO A 149 -6.78 21.49 -8.62
CA PRO A 149 -7.47 22.77 -8.71
C PRO A 149 -8.75 22.71 -9.56
N SER A 150 -8.98 21.61 -10.29
CA SER A 150 -10.12 21.48 -11.23
C SER A 150 -11.40 20.96 -10.58
N GLU A 151 -11.39 20.63 -9.29
CA GLU A 151 -12.54 20.08 -8.59
C GLU A 151 -12.69 20.69 -7.18
N LYS A 152 -13.93 20.82 -6.71
CA LYS A 152 -14.25 21.21 -5.34
C LYS A 152 -14.71 20.01 -4.52
N PHE A 153 -14.22 19.93 -3.29
CA PHE A 153 -14.46 18.85 -2.35
C PHE A 153 -15.43 19.30 -1.25
N TYR A 154 -16.45 18.48 -1.02
CA TYR A 154 -17.44 18.67 0.03
C TYR A 154 -17.58 17.38 0.81
N GLY A 155 -17.68 17.47 2.13
CA GLY A 155 -17.77 16.27 2.95
C GLY A 155 -18.51 16.44 4.27
N VAL A 156 -18.98 15.30 4.78
CA VAL A 156 -19.64 15.18 6.07
C VAL A 156 -19.35 13.83 6.72
N THR A 157 -18.88 13.86 7.98
CA THR A 157 -18.72 12.65 8.81
C THR A 157 -20.07 12.18 9.35
N VAL A 158 -20.15 10.90 9.71
CA VAL A 158 -21.39 10.31 10.28
C VAL A 158 -21.81 11.05 11.56
N PHE A 159 -20.88 11.29 12.47
CA PHE A 159 -21.12 12.01 13.72
C PHE A 159 -21.70 13.40 13.47
N LYS A 160 -21.09 14.17 12.55
CA LYS A 160 -21.57 15.50 12.19
C LYS A 160 -22.98 15.48 11.62
N ALA A 161 -23.29 14.53 10.73
CA ALA A 161 -24.63 14.39 10.18
C ALA A 161 -25.67 14.11 11.29
N LEU A 162 -25.37 13.22 12.23
CA LEU A 162 -26.24 12.92 13.36
C LEU A 162 -26.44 14.12 14.28
N LYS A 163 -25.38 14.87 14.59
CA LYS A 163 -25.47 16.12 15.36
C LYS A 163 -26.36 17.16 14.68
N LEU A 164 -26.16 17.39 13.38
CA LEU A 164 -27.03 18.30 12.61
C LEU A 164 -28.48 17.80 12.58
N GLY A 165 -28.69 16.48 12.57
CA GLY A 165 -30.02 15.87 12.68
C GLY A 165 -30.69 16.14 14.03
N GLN A 166 -29.97 15.96 15.14
CA GLN A 166 -30.46 16.27 16.49
C GLN A 166 -30.79 17.76 16.67
N GLU A 167 -30.02 18.63 16.02
CA GLU A 167 -30.25 20.09 16.01
C GLU A 167 -31.38 20.52 15.04
N GLY A 168 -31.98 19.59 14.29
CA GLY A 168 -33.04 19.88 13.32
C GLY A 168 -32.56 20.63 12.08
N LYS A 169 -31.24 20.71 11.83
CA LYS A 169 -30.66 21.37 10.66
C LYS A 169 -30.73 20.51 9.40
N VAL A 170 -30.80 19.20 9.57
CA VAL A 170 -31.10 18.22 8.51
C VAL A 170 -32.13 17.22 9.03
N PRO A 171 -32.86 16.50 8.16
CA PRO A 171 -33.79 15.49 8.63
C PRO A 171 -33.04 14.37 9.38
N LEU A 172 -33.45 14.11 10.62
CA LEU A 172 -32.82 13.12 11.50
C LEU A 172 -32.83 11.72 10.86
N GLN A 173 -33.89 11.37 10.14
CA GLN A 173 -33.99 10.09 9.42
C GLN A 173 -32.91 9.93 8.36
N SER A 174 -32.54 11.00 7.64
CA SER A 174 -31.46 10.97 6.63
C SER A 174 -30.10 10.75 7.30
N ALA A 175 -29.87 11.34 8.48
CA ALA A 175 -28.66 11.11 9.25
C ALA A 175 -28.56 9.67 9.78
N HIS A 176 -29.66 9.10 10.30
CA HIS A 176 -29.68 7.68 10.67
C HIS A 176 -29.54 6.75 9.46
N LEU A 177 -30.11 7.11 8.30
CA LEU A 177 -29.91 6.37 7.07
C LEU A 177 -28.42 6.32 6.72
N TYR A 178 -27.71 7.44 6.80
CA TYR A 178 -26.27 7.48 6.56
C TYR A 178 -25.52 6.53 7.50
N TYR A 179 -25.78 6.59 8.82
CA TYR A 179 -25.21 5.66 9.79
C TYR A 179 -25.49 4.18 9.47
N ASN A 180 -26.75 3.85 9.17
CA ASN A 180 -27.17 2.48 8.90
C ASN A 180 -26.56 1.92 7.61
N VAL A 181 -26.38 2.77 6.60
CA VAL A 181 -25.75 2.39 5.33
C VAL A 181 -24.26 2.08 5.53
N THR A 182 -23.53 2.81 6.37
CA THR A 182 -22.12 2.46 6.66
C THR A 182 -22.01 1.12 7.37
N GLU A 183 -22.91 0.81 8.31
CA GLU A 183 -23.01 -0.51 8.95
C GLU A 183 -23.36 -1.62 7.96
N LYS A 184 -24.29 -1.37 7.04
CA LYS A 184 -24.68 -2.32 5.99
C LYS A 184 -23.48 -2.67 5.11
N VAL A 185 -22.71 -1.66 4.67
CA VAL A 185 -21.50 -1.87 3.86
C VAL A 185 -20.47 -2.67 4.65
N ARG A 186 -20.22 -2.33 5.92
CA ARG A 186 -19.29 -3.08 6.79
C ARG A 186 -19.63 -4.58 6.83
N ARG A 187 -20.88 -4.93 7.11
CA ARG A 187 -21.33 -6.33 7.19
C ARG A 187 -21.22 -7.06 5.86
N VAL A 188 -21.50 -6.37 4.74
CA VAL A 188 -21.31 -6.92 3.39
C VAL A 188 -19.84 -7.25 3.14
N MET A 189 -18.92 -6.36 3.51
CA MET A 189 -17.48 -6.59 3.34
C MET A 189 -16.96 -7.72 4.23
N GLU A 190 -17.35 -7.74 5.51
CA GLU A 190 -17.03 -8.84 6.44
C GLU A 190 -17.46 -10.19 5.91
N SER A 191 -18.67 -10.27 5.37
CA SER A 191 -19.20 -11.51 4.82
C SER A 191 -18.45 -11.93 3.57
N TYR A 192 -18.28 -11.04 2.59
CA TYR A 192 -17.64 -11.38 1.32
C TYR A 192 -16.18 -11.83 1.50
N PHE A 193 -15.41 -11.08 2.28
CA PHE A 193 -14.00 -11.39 2.60
C PHE A 193 -13.85 -12.44 3.70
N ARG A 194 -14.97 -13.04 4.15
CA ARG A 194 -15.02 -14.14 5.12
C ARG A 194 -14.13 -13.89 6.34
N LEU A 195 -14.25 -12.69 6.89
CA LEU A 195 -13.39 -12.25 7.99
C LEU A 195 -13.81 -12.92 9.30
N ASP A 196 -12.83 -13.48 10.00
CA ASP A 196 -13.04 -14.07 11.34
C ASP A 196 -13.08 -12.99 12.44
N THR A 197 -12.56 -11.79 12.14
CA THR A 197 -12.55 -10.62 13.03
C THR A 197 -13.46 -9.54 12.45
N PRO A 198 -14.28 -8.86 13.28
CA PRO A 198 -15.09 -7.74 12.80
C PRO A 198 -14.20 -6.59 12.32
N LEU A 199 -14.69 -5.87 11.31
CA LEU A 199 -14.12 -4.62 10.85
C LEU A 199 -14.51 -3.50 11.83
N TYR A 200 -13.53 -2.71 12.24
CA TYR A 200 -13.75 -1.46 12.97
C TYR A 200 -13.55 -0.28 11.99
N PHE A 201 -14.35 0.78 12.10
CA PHE A 201 -14.19 1.94 11.23
C PHE A 201 -12.94 2.71 11.63
N SER A 202 -11.98 2.82 10.72
CA SER A 202 -10.83 3.71 10.85
C SER A 202 -11.17 5.14 10.42
N TYR A 203 -12.09 5.31 9.46
CA TYR A 203 -12.63 6.60 9.04
C TYR A 203 -13.85 6.39 8.13
N SER A 204 -14.88 7.24 8.30
CA SER A 204 -16.11 7.20 7.50
C SER A 204 -16.43 8.58 6.94
N HIS A 205 -16.52 8.69 5.62
CA HIS A 205 -16.70 9.99 4.98
C HIS A 205 -17.64 9.94 3.79
N LEU A 206 -18.75 10.67 3.87
CA LEU A 206 -19.59 10.96 2.72
C LEU A 206 -19.00 12.19 2.06
N VAL A 207 -18.48 11.98 0.86
CA VAL A 207 -17.77 12.96 0.05
C VAL A 207 -18.48 13.17 -1.27
N CYS A 208 -18.57 14.43 -1.69
CA CYS A 208 -18.87 14.82 -3.07
C CYS A 208 -17.71 15.61 -3.68
N ARG A 209 -17.45 15.36 -4.97
CA ARG A 209 -16.51 16.12 -5.80
C ARG A 209 -17.27 16.76 -6.95
N THR A 210 -17.15 18.06 -7.11
CA THR A 210 -17.82 18.81 -8.17
C THR A 210 -16.78 19.37 -9.14
N ALA A 211 -16.97 19.12 -10.45
CA ALA A 211 -16.12 19.69 -11.48
C ALA A 211 -16.25 21.23 -11.52
N ILE A 212 -15.13 21.93 -11.71
CA ILE A 212 -15.10 23.38 -11.96
C ILE A 212 -15.03 23.59 -13.47
N GLU A 213 -16.10 24.05 -14.10
CA GLU A 213 -16.25 24.09 -15.56
C GLU A 213 -15.09 24.81 -16.25
N GLU A 214 -14.62 25.92 -15.68
CA GLU A 214 -13.55 26.75 -16.22
C GLU A 214 -12.17 26.09 -16.14
N ALA A 215 -12.01 25.03 -15.35
CA ALA A 215 -10.75 24.36 -15.08
C ALA A 215 -10.66 22.95 -15.71
N GLN A 216 -11.55 22.62 -16.66
CA GLN A 216 -11.55 21.32 -17.35
C GLN A 216 -10.82 21.32 -18.69
N ALA A 217 -10.57 22.49 -19.28
CA ALA A 217 -9.88 22.58 -20.56
C ALA A 217 -8.46 22.01 -20.45
N GLU A 218 -8.10 21.08 -21.35
CA GLU A 218 -6.77 20.44 -21.45
C GLU A 218 -6.32 19.62 -20.23
N ARG A 219 -7.26 19.27 -19.34
CA ARG A 219 -6.99 18.54 -18.11
C ARG A 219 -6.41 17.13 -18.38
N LYS A 220 -5.32 16.78 -17.69
CA LYS A 220 -4.64 15.47 -17.79
C LYS A 220 -4.43 14.77 -16.45
N ASP A 221 -4.63 15.47 -15.34
CA ASP A 221 -4.54 14.91 -13.99
C ASP A 221 -5.75 14.01 -13.67
N SER A 222 -5.56 13.15 -12.68
CA SER A 222 -6.64 12.36 -12.10
C SER A 222 -7.38 13.16 -11.02
N SER A 223 -8.65 12.86 -10.78
CA SER A 223 -9.40 13.40 -9.64
C SER A 223 -8.72 13.01 -8.33
N HIS A 224 -8.29 11.75 -8.24
CA HIS A 224 -7.44 11.27 -7.15
C HIS A 224 -6.25 10.51 -7.74
N PRO A 225 -5.00 10.95 -7.47
CA PRO A 225 -3.82 10.23 -7.89
C PRO A 225 -3.83 8.77 -7.43
N VAL A 226 -3.06 7.93 -8.12
CA VAL A 226 -2.87 6.55 -7.70
C VAL A 226 -2.17 6.53 -6.34
N HIS A 227 -2.72 5.74 -5.43
CA HIS A 227 -2.24 5.60 -4.06
C HIS A 227 -2.60 4.21 -3.50
N VAL A 228 -2.08 3.91 -2.32
CA VAL A 228 -2.45 2.76 -1.51
C VAL A 228 -2.91 3.26 -0.15
N ASP A 229 -3.96 2.67 0.39
CA ASP A 229 -4.64 3.20 1.58
C ASP A 229 -3.85 3.02 2.88
N ASN A 230 -2.95 2.03 2.95
CA ASN A 230 -2.18 1.71 4.17
C ASN A 230 -0.65 1.82 4.04
N CYS A 231 -0.13 2.34 2.93
CA CYS A 231 1.31 2.54 2.75
C CYS A 231 1.62 3.65 1.75
N ILE A 232 2.85 4.17 1.84
CA ILE A 232 3.38 5.17 0.92
C ILE A 232 3.86 4.46 -0.33
N LEU A 233 3.14 4.62 -1.44
CA LEU A 233 3.50 4.02 -2.72
C LEU A 233 4.68 4.77 -3.35
N ASN A 234 5.79 4.07 -3.57
CA ASN A 234 6.87 4.50 -4.45
C ASN A 234 6.79 3.67 -5.75
N ALA A 235 6.13 4.24 -6.75
CA ALA A 235 5.87 3.58 -8.03
C ALA A 235 7.15 3.37 -8.88
N GLU A 236 8.20 4.16 -8.66
CA GLU A 236 9.47 4.01 -9.39
C GLU A 236 10.27 2.83 -8.86
N ALA A 237 10.30 2.65 -7.54
CA ALA A 237 10.96 1.54 -6.88
C ALA A 237 10.07 0.29 -6.73
N LEU A 238 8.79 0.36 -7.14
CA LEU A 238 7.79 -0.70 -7.01
C LEU A 238 7.65 -1.21 -5.55
N VAL A 239 7.72 -0.30 -4.59
CA VAL A 239 7.61 -0.62 -3.16
C VAL A 239 6.51 0.19 -2.51
N CYS A 240 5.88 -0.40 -1.49
CA CYS A 240 4.91 0.28 -0.65
C CYS A 240 5.38 0.30 0.81
N ILE A 241 5.71 1.48 1.31
CA ILE A 241 6.39 1.65 2.59
C ILE A 241 5.35 1.87 3.69
N LYS A 242 5.30 0.97 4.68
CA LYS A 242 4.38 1.03 5.82
C LYS A 242 4.99 1.84 6.96
N GLU A 243 5.01 3.15 6.83
CA GLU A 243 5.46 4.07 7.87
C GLU A 243 4.65 5.37 7.89
N PRO A 244 4.67 6.15 8.99
CA PRO A 244 4.06 7.47 9.01
C PRO A 244 4.58 8.35 7.86
N PRO A 245 3.71 9.12 7.18
CA PRO A 245 2.32 9.44 7.53
C PRO A 245 1.24 8.47 7.03
N ALA A 246 1.59 7.29 6.50
CA ALA A 246 0.59 6.34 6.04
C ALA A 246 -0.24 5.75 7.20
N TYR A 247 -1.52 5.47 6.91
CA TYR A 247 -2.43 4.80 7.84
C TYR A 247 -2.19 3.27 7.83
N THR A 248 -1.05 2.84 8.35
CA THR A 248 -0.56 1.45 8.27
C THR A 248 -1.47 0.39 8.89
N PHE A 249 -2.44 0.83 9.70
CA PHE A 249 -3.44 0.02 10.39
C PHE A 249 -4.73 -0.19 9.58
N ARG A 250 -4.86 0.38 8.38
CA ARG A 250 -6.01 0.11 7.50
C ARG A 250 -5.84 -1.26 6.83
N ASP A 251 -6.86 -2.09 6.95
CA ASP A 251 -6.86 -3.47 6.44
C ASP A 251 -7.80 -3.62 5.24
N TYR A 252 -8.96 -2.95 5.27
CA TYR A 252 -9.95 -2.98 4.19
C TYR A 252 -10.52 -1.61 3.92
N SER A 253 -10.92 -1.38 2.68
CA SER A 253 -11.56 -0.16 2.21
C SER A 253 -12.82 -0.51 1.45
N ALA A 254 -13.81 0.39 1.51
CA ALA A 254 -15.00 0.31 0.69
C ALA A 254 -15.43 1.71 0.20
N ILE A 255 -15.91 1.77 -1.03
CA ILE A 255 -16.50 2.98 -1.62
C ILE A 255 -17.89 2.64 -2.12
N LEU A 256 -18.92 3.24 -1.53
CA LEU A 256 -20.31 3.13 -1.97
C LEU A 256 -20.70 4.36 -2.79
N TYR A 257 -21.06 4.16 -4.05
CA TYR A 257 -21.46 5.23 -4.95
C TYR A 257 -22.93 5.61 -4.78
N LEU A 258 -23.19 6.92 -4.73
CA LEU A 258 -24.55 7.45 -4.58
C LEU A 258 -25.18 7.83 -5.91
N ASN A 259 -24.38 8.02 -6.96
CA ASN A 259 -24.84 8.54 -8.23
C ASN A 259 -23.92 8.16 -9.40
N GLY A 260 -24.37 8.44 -10.63
CA GLY A 260 -23.66 8.16 -11.88
C GLY A 260 -24.00 9.14 -13.01
N ASP A 261 -24.72 10.20 -12.70
CA ASP A 261 -25.15 11.29 -13.57
C ASP A 261 -24.08 12.41 -13.63
N PHE A 262 -22.85 12.01 -13.97
CA PHE A 262 -21.70 12.90 -14.16
C PHE A 262 -20.75 12.32 -15.21
N ASP A 263 -19.80 13.12 -15.70
CA ASP A 263 -18.81 12.67 -16.68
C ASP A 263 -17.45 12.38 -16.04
N GLY A 264 -16.81 11.30 -16.51
CA GLY A 264 -15.51 10.85 -16.02
C GLY A 264 -15.62 10.15 -14.66
N GLY A 265 -14.68 10.41 -13.74
CA GLY A 265 -14.77 9.96 -12.34
C GLY A 265 -14.70 8.46 -12.08
N ALA A 266 -14.34 7.65 -13.08
CA ALA A 266 -14.20 6.20 -12.95
C ALA A 266 -13.12 5.85 -11.91
N PHE A 267 -13.42 4.88 -11.06
CA PHE A 267 -12.44 4.30 -10.15
C PHE A 267 -11.64 3.24 -10.89
N TYR A 268 -10.32 3.17 -10.67
CA TYR A 268 -9.50 2.17 -11.33
C TYR A 268 -8.42 1.64 -10.41
N PHE A 269 -8.11 0.35 -10.56
CA PHE A 269 -6.97 -0.30 -9.94
C PHE A 269 -5.78 -0.28 -10.89
N THR A 270 -4.57 -0.28 -10.35
CA THR A 270 -3.32 -0.39 -11.11
C THR A 270 -2.42 -1.48 -10.54
N GLU A 271 -1.38 -1.82 -11.28
CA GLU A 271 -0.17 -2.43 -10.74
C GLU A 271 0.59 -1.43 -9.83
N LEU A 272 1.66 -1.90 -9.18
CA LEU A 272 2.52 -1.06 -8.33
C LEU A 272 3.23 0.08 -9.09
N ASP A 273 3.32 -0.02 -10.41
CA ASP A 273 3.91 1.03 -11.27
C ASP A 273 3.04 2.29 -11.40
N ALA A 274 1.83 2.28 -10.81
CA ALA A 274 0.83 3.35 -10.86
C ALA A 274 0.38 3.76 -12.28
N LYS A 275 0.68 2.95 -13.29
CA LYS A 275 0.44 3.25 -14.71
C LYS A 275 -0.38 2.16 -15.39
N THR A 276 -0.08 0.90 -15.11
CA THR A 276 -0.74 -0.24 -15.73
C THR A 276 -2.09 -0.46 -15.06
N VAL A 277 -3.15 0.03 -15.70
CA VAL A 277 -4.53 -0.14 -15.22
C VAL A 277 -4.93 -1.61 -15.34
N THR A 278 -5.35 -2.21 -14.23
CA THR A 278 -5.74 -3.64 -14.17
C THR A 278 -7.25 -3.83 -14.23
N ALA A 279 -8.01 -2.90 -13.69
CA ALA A 279 -9.47 -2.91 -13.74
C ALA A 279 -10.04 -1.51 -13.55
N GLU A 280 -11.25 -1.29 -14.07
CA GLU A 280 -11.98 -0.03 -13.96
C GLU A 280 -13.43 -0.28 -13.56
N VAL A 281 -13.95 0.57 -12.68
CA VAL A 281 -15.31 0.49 -12.15
C VAL A 281 -16.01 1.82 -12.38
N GLN A 282 -17.09 1.78 -13.16
CA GLN A 282 -17.95 2.94 -13.37
C GLN A 282 -18.86 3.16 -12.15
N PRO A 283 -18.87 4.36 -11.54
CA PRO A 283 -19.77 4.69 -10.45
C PRO A 283 -21.23 4.69 -10.91
N GLN A 284 -22.11 4.16 -10.06
CA GLN A 284 -23.55 4.26 -10.21
C GLN A 284 -24.19 4.14 -8.83
N CYS A 285 -25.41 4.67 -8.66
CA CYS A 285 -26.12 4.55 -7.39
C CYS A 285 -26.19 3.08 -6.91
N GLY A 286 -25.84 2.86 -5.64
CA GLY A 286 -25.95 1.55 -4.99
C GLY A 286 -24.83 0.58 -5.31
N ARG A 287 -23.85 0.97 -6.15
CA ARG A 287 -22.64 0.18 -6.41
C ARG A 287 -21.61 0.40 -5.32
N ALA A 288 -21.15 -0.67 -4.68
CA ALA A 288 -20.03 -0.66 -3.76
C ALA A 288 -18.81 -1.35 -4.37
N VAL A 289 -17.64 -0.74 -4.19
CA VAL A 289 -16.34 -1.37 -4.44
C VAL A 289 -15.73 -1.67 -3.08
N GLY A 290 -15.33 -2.91 -2.83
CA GLY A 290 -14.62 -3.32 -1.62
C GLY A 290 -13.26 -3.91 -1.97
N PHE A 291 -12.24 -3.60 -1.19
CA PHE A 291 -10.91 -4.15 -1.40
C PHE A 291 -10.06 -4.13 -0.12
N SER A 292 -9.03 -4.99 -0.02
CA SER A 292 -8.03 -4.86 1.04
C SER A 292 -7.15 -3.63 0.81
N SER A 293 -6.81 -2.89 1.86
CA SER A 293 -6.14 -1.57 1.77
C SER A 293 -4.63 -1.65 1.44
N GLY A 294 -4.11 -2.85 1.20
CA GLY A 294 -2.68 -3.15 1.06
C GLY A 294 -2.06 -2.88 -0.30
N THR A 295 -0.76 -3.21 -0.38
CA THR A 295 0.11 -3.03 -1.56
C THR A 295 -0.40 -3.73 -2.83
N GLU A 296 -1.30 -4.69 -2.68
CA GLU A 296 -1.96 -5.44 -3.75
C GLU A 296 -3.08 -4.64 -4.48
N ASN A 297 -3.52 -3.53 -3.89
CA ASN A 297 -4.61 -2.71 -4.42
C ASN A 297 -4.26 -1.22 -4.60
N PRO A 298 -3.19 -0.84 -5.34
CA PRO A 298 -3.01 0.52 -5.81
C PRO A 298 -4.19 0.95 -6.66
N HIS A 299 -4.70 2.16 -6.43
CA HIS A 299 -5.90 2.63 -7.11
C HIS A 299 -5.99 4.16 -7.19
N GLY A 300 -6.78 4.64 -8.14
CA GLY A 300 -7.01 6.06 -8.39
C GLY A 300 -8.43 6.35 -8.88
N VAL A 301 -8.71 7.63 -9.13
CA VAL A 301 -10.00 8.09 -9.66
C VAL A 301 -9.74 9.02 -10.84
N LYS A 302 -10.27 8.67 -12.03
CA LYS A 302 -10.16 9.51 -13.23
C LYS A 302 -10.81 10.88 -12.99
N ALA A 303 -10.40 11.88 -13.76
CA ALA A 303 -10.95 13.24 -13.69
C ALA A 303 -12.49 13.24 -13.74
N VAL A 304 -13.14 13.97 -12.82
CA VAL A 304 -14.56 14.33 -12.97
C VAL A 304 -14.61 15.59 -13.82
N THR A 305 -15.21 15.52 -15.00
CA THR A 305 -15.16 16.61 -15.99
C THR A 305 -16.48 17.38 -16.12
N ARG A 306 -17.60 16.82 -15.66
CA ARG A 306 -18.89 17.52 -15.57
C ARG A 306 -19.72 16.95 -14.43
N GLY A 307 -20.45 17.79 -13.72
CA GLY A 307 -21.37 17.38 -12.67
C GLY A 307 -20.70 17.14 -11.32
N GLN A 308 -21.38 16.38 -10.47
CA GLN A 308 -20.95 16.09 -9.11
C GLN A 308 -20.94 14.58 -8.88
N ARG A 309 -19.83 14.06 -8.37
CA ARG A 309 -19.64 12.65 -8.00
C ARG A 309 -19.70 12.52 -6.48
N CYS A 310 -20.68 11.79 -5.96
CA CYS A 310 -20.88 11.56 -4.54
C CYS A 310 -20.70 10.08 -4.17
N ALA A 311 -19.99 9.83 -3.07
CA ALA A 311 -19.73 8.51 -2.55
C ALA A 311 -19.57 8.52 -1.03
N ILE A 312 -19.79 7.39 -0.40
CA ILE A 312 -19.35 7.12 0.97
C ILE A 312 -18.06 6.32 0.89
N ALA A 313 -16.95 6.92 1.33
CA ALA A 313 -15.67 6.25 1.49
C ALA A 313 -15.54 5.76 2.94
N LEU A 314 -15.23 4.48 3.09
CA LEU A 314 -15.08 3.79 4.36
C LEU A 314 -13.72 3.13 4.39
N TRP A 315 -12.99 3.36 5.46
CA TRP A 315 -11.75 2.64 5.76
C TRP A 315 -11.93 1.87 7.05
N PHE A 316 -11.44 0.63 7.05
CA PHE A 316 -11.60 -0.31 8.14
C PHE A 316 -10.26 -0.81 8.65
N THR A 317 -10.25 -1.22 9.91
CA THR A 317 -9.14 -1.90 10.57
C THR A 317 -9.65 -3.15 11.28
N LEU A 318 -8.82 -4.17 11.41
CA LEU A 318 -9.07 -5.37 12.21
C LEU A 318 -8.67 -5.16 13.69
N ASP A 319 -7.98 -4.06 14.00
CA ASP A 319 -7.55 -3.71 15.35
C ASP A 319 -8.45 -2.61 15.95
N ALA A 320 -9.28 -3.00 16.92
CA ALA A 320 -10.21 -2.11 17.62
C ALA A 320 -9.55 -0.84 18.21
N ARG A 321 -8.24 -0.89 18.52
CA ARG A 321 -7.49 0.26 19.05
C ARG A 321 -7.35 1.41 18.05
N HIS A 322 -7.50 1.11 16.75
CA HIS A 322 -7.44 2.07 15.66
C HIS A 322 -8.81 2.51 15.15
N SER A 323 -9.89 2.19 15.89
CA SER A 323 -11.24 2.67 15.59
C SER A 323 -11.32 4.20 15.72
N GLU A 324 -12.04 4.86 14.80
CA GLU A 324 -12.20 6.31 14.80
C GLU A 324 -13.05 6.78 15.99
N ARG A 325 -12.60 7.85 16.66
CA ARG A 325 -13.33 8.43 17.80
C ARG A 325 -14.69 9.00 17.40
N ASP A 326 -14.82 9.49 16.17
CA ASP A 326 -16.06 10.03 15.63
C ASP A 326 -17.12 8.92 15.50
N ARG A 327 -16.72 7.68 15.24
CA ARG A 327 -17.63 6.53 15.18
C ARG A 327 -18.18 6.22 16.56
N VAL A 328 -17.32 6.14 17.57
CA VAL A 328 -17.75 5.93 18.97
C VAL A 328 -18.77 6.99 19.40
N GLN A 329 -18.50 8.26 19.10
CA GLN A 329 -19.43 9.33 19.43
C GLN A 329 -20.72 9.29 18.59
N ALA A 330 -20.68 8.76 17.37
CA ALA A 330 -21.87 8.56 16.55
C ALA A 330 -22.74 7.43 17.10
N ASP A 331 -22.13 6.34 17.59
CA ASP A 331 -22.82 5.19 18.17
C ASP A 331 -23.65 5.61 19.41
N ASP A 332 -23.15 6.57 20.21
CA ASP A 332 -23.86 7.14 21.36
C ASP A 332 -25.13 7.95 20.99
N LEU A 333 -25.32 8.29 19.71
CA LEU A 333 -26.45 9.10 19.22
C LEU A 333 -27.55 8.29 18.53
N VAL A 334 -27.39 6.97 18.37
CA VAL A 334 -28.28 6.10 17.59
C VAL A 334 -29.06 5.12 18.45
#